data_AF-A0A1Y4N8X1-F1
#
_entry.id   AF-A0A1Y4N8X1-F1
#
_cell.length_a   1.000
_cell.length_b   1.000
_cell.length_c   1.000
_cell.angle_alpha   90.00
_cell.angle_beta   90.00
_cell.angle_gamma   90.00
#
_symmetry.space_group_name_H-M   'P 1'
#
loop_
_entity.id
_entity.type
_entity.pdbx_description
1 polymer ?
#
loop_
_entity_poly.entity_id
_entity_poly.type
_entity_poly.pdbx_seq_one_letter_code
_entity_poly.pdbx_strand_id
1 'polypeptide(L)'
;MANKYRLKIIYKDINEVFDIEQDKSFEELSDIINTMVGIKKYHDYTFLKGKTVLAANNLDTRFWQLAGNLKLEDKLLYTVSDNKRIYSIKVIVWDYIIESDNKTMEKFIQMAKHLEAIKPKQKYYLSVKKQNFIDKALYDCYGVLKDLDFSGIYNFHLLKNNENYSVVKLIYYILDDKYELWIYNNLDDKENDDYEYLITFYREDRAYFKGYQGSHRNIFVLHRDNTLKNSDFENVFNILNRITYMLTTVDSDILFKNHENFLVYDFVTEQVLK
;
A
#
# COMPACT_ATOMS: atom_id res chain seq x y z
N MET A 1 -5.18 29.47 5.43
CA MET A 1 -5.22 28.03 5.17
C MET A 1 -3.81 27.62 4.86
N ALA A 2 -3.19 26.83 5.75
CA ALA A 2 -1.83 26.37 5.55
C ALA A 2 -1.90 24.86 5.35
N ASN A 3 -1.51 24.38 4.17
CA ASN A 3 -1.35 22.94 4.00
C ASN A 3 -0.18 22.48 4.89
N LYS A 4 -0.27 21.26 5.39
CA LYS A 4 0.70 20.71 6.34
C LYS A 4 1.33 19.46 5.76
N TYR A 5 2.59 19.24 6.07
CA TYR A 5 3.22 17.94 5.96
C TYR A 5 3.04 17.20 7.27
N ARG A 6 2.62 15.93 7.19
CA ARG A 6 2.74 15.00 8.30
C ARG A 6 4.08 14.30 8.17
N LEU A 7 4.95 14.46 9.16
CA LEU A 7 6.29 13.92 9.16
C LEU A 7 6.42 12.84 10.24
N LYS A 8 7.14 11.77 9.91
CA LYS A 8 7.51 10.71 10.84
C LYS A 8 9.00 10.77 11.12
N ILE A 9 9.39 10.88 12.39
CA ILE A 9 10.78 10.85 12.83
C ILE A 9 11.12 9.48 13.43
N ILE A 10 12.30 8.96 13.10
CA ILE A 10 12.83 7.72 13.65
C ILE A 10 14.26 7.97 14.13
N TYR A 11 14.48 7.81 15.44
CA TYR A 11 15.79 7.96 16.07
C TYR A 11 15.86 7.16 17.38
N LYS A 12 16.73 6.15 17.42
CA LYS A 12 16.82 5.19 18.55
C LYS A 12 15.43 4.62 18.86
N ASP A 13 14.95 4.80 20.09
CA ASP A 13 13.64 4.33 20.55
C ASP A 13 12.50 5.32 20.23
N ILE A 14 12.81 6.47 19.62
CA ILE A 14 11.82 7.49 19.23
C ILE A 14 11.29 7.17 17.83
N ASN A 15 9.97 7.04 17.72
CA ASN A 15 9.24 6.79 16.49
C ASN A 15 7.92 7.56 16.51
N GLU A 16 7.99 8.86 16.23
CA GLU A 16 6.89 9.82 16.43
C GLU A 16 6.42 10.42 15.13
N VAL A 17 5.15 10.83 15.09
CA VAL A 17 4.53 11.49 13.94
C VAL A 17 4.00 12.85 14.37
N PHE A 18 4.25 13.88 13.57
CA PHE A 18 3.78 15.25 13.84
C PHE A 18 3.46 15.99 12.55
N ASP A 19 2.66 17.06 12.67
CA ASP A 19 2.27 17.90 11.56
C ASP A 19 3.04 19.22 11.59
N ILE A 20 3.51 19.68 10.43
CA ILE A 20 4.20 20.96 10.25
C ILE A 20 3.62 21.69 9.05
N GLU A 21 3.41 23.00 9.17
CA GLU A 21 2.93 23.83 8.06
C GLU A 21 3.96 23.87 6.92
N GLN A 22 3.50 23.78 5.66
CA GLN A 22 4.39 23.66 4.51
C GLN A 22 5.24 24.91 4.24
N ASP A 23 4.78 26.08 4.69
CA ASP A 23 5.44 27.37 4.53
C ASP A 23 6.55 27.58 5.57
N LYS A 24 6.67 26.69 6.54
CA LYS A 24 7.80 26.62 7.46
C LYS A 24 9.10 26.31 6.73
N SER A 25 10.20 26.66 7.39
CA SER A 25 11.55 26.39 6.92
C SER A 25 12.13 25.08 7.47
N PHE A 26 13.20 24.59 6.84
CA PHE A 26 14.01 23.49 7.36
C PHE A 26 14.70 23.83 8.68
N GLU A 27 14.94 25.11 8.97
CA GLU A 27 15.46 25.57 10.26
C GLU A 27 14.42 25.36 11.37
N GLU A 28 13.18 25.80 11.14
CA GLU A 28 12.07 25.56 12.07
C GLU A 28 11.79 24.06 12.25
N LEU A 29 11.88 23.27 11.17
CA LEU A 29 11.79 21.82 11.24
C LEU A 29 12.92 21.21 12.10
N SER A 30 14.16 21.71 11.94
CA SER A 30 15.31 21.32 12.76
C SER A 30 15.03 21.56 14.25
N ASP A 31 14.53 22.74 14.63
CA ASP A 31 14.20 23.06 16.02
C ASP A 31 13.15 22.13 16.63
N ILE A 32 12.10 21.80 15.86
CA ILE A 32 11.06 20.86 16.29
C ILE A 32 11.67 19.47 16.52
N ILE A 33 12.43 18.95 15.55
CA ILE A 33 13.04 17.63 15.65
C ILE A 33 14.02 17.59 16.83
N ASN A 34 14.89 18.60 16.97
CA ASN A 34 15.87 18.68 18.05
C ASN A 34 15.20 18.69 19.42
N THR A 35 14.08 19.40 19.56
CA THR A 35 13.27 19.40 20.78
C THR A 35 12.71 18.00 21.06
N MET A 36 12.14 17.33 20.06
CA MET A 36 11.57 15.98 20.20
C MET A 36 12.63 14.94 20.61
N VAL A 37 13.83 15.01 20.04
CA VAL A 37 14.91 14.06 20.33
C VAL A 37 15.81 14.47 21.51
N GLY A 38 15.52 15.60 22.15
CA GLY A 38 16.24 16.09 23.34
C GLY A 38 17.61 16.71 23.07
N ILE A 39 17.87 17.21 21.86
CA ILE A 39 19.11 17.89 21.48
C ILE A 39 18.98 19.39 21.81
N LYS A 40 19.64 19.83 22.88
CA LYS A 40 19.48 21.20 23.43
C LYS A 40 20.41 22.25 22.83
N LYS A 41 21.53 21.85 22.23
CA LYS A 41 22.51 22.73 21.60
C LYS A 41 23.04 22.04 20.36
N TYR A 42 23.03 22.76 19.24
CA TYR A 42 23.60 22.29 17.99
C TYR A 42 24.27 23.45 17.26
N HIS A 43 25.27 23.13 16.45
CA HIS A 43 26.07 24.09 15.70
C HIS A 43 25.81 24.00 14.20
N ASP A 44 25.70 22.77 13.70
CA ASP A 44 25.49 22.50 12.28
C ASP A 44 24.33 21.52 12.13
N TYR A 45 23.46 21.78 11.15
CA TYR A 45 22.49 20.81 10.67
C TYR A 45 22.54 20.64 9.16
N THR A 46 22.08 19.49 8.69
CA THR A 46 21.93 19.19 7.27
C THR A 46 20.76 18.23 7.04
N PHE A 47 19.94 18.50 6.03
CA PHE A 47 18.90 17.60 5.53
C PHE A 47 19.35 17.03 4.18
N LEU A 48 19.45 15.71 4.11
CA LEU A 48 19.83 14.97 2.91
C LEU A 48 18.66 14.16 2.38
N LYS A 49 18.42 14.23 1.07
CA LYS A 49 17.55 13.31 0.33
C LYS A 49 18.42 12.46 -0.59
N GLY A 50 18.73 11.24 -0.15
CA GLY A 50 19.74 10.42 -0.81
C GLY A 50 21.11 11.11 -0.77
N LYS A 51 21.62 11.52 -1.93
CA LYS A 51 22.90 12.27 -2.04
C LYS A 51 22.70 13.79 -2.16
N THR A 52 21.46 14.27 -2.26
CA THR A 52 21.16 15.68 -2.47
C THR A 52 21.00 16.39 -1.14
N VAL A 53 21.70 17.51 -0.94
CA VAL A 53 21.49 18.38 0.21
C VAL A 53 20.30 19.28 -0.07
N LEU A 54 19.26 19.20 0.76
CA LEU A 54 18.08 20.06 0.67
C LEU A 54 18.26 21.36 1.47
N ALA A 55 18.85 21.25 2.66
CA ALA A 55 19.14 22.40 3.52
C ALA A 55 20.34 22.10 4.42
N ALA A 56 21.16 23.12 4.69
CA ALA A 56 22.26 23.08 5.65
C ALA A 56 22.60 24.52 6.05
N ASN A 57 23.15 24.75 7.26
CA ASN A 57 23.44 26.09 7.81
C ASN A 57 24.25 27.00 6.87
N ASN A 58 25.05 26.43 5.97
CA ASN A 58 25.97 27.13 5.07
C ASN A 58 25.46 27.27 3.62
N LEU A 59 24.21 26.89 3.34
CA LEU A 59 23.60 26.99 2.01
C LEU A 59 22.67 28.20 1.88
N ASP A 60 22.39 28.59 0.64
CA ASP A 60 21.47 29.68 0.31
C ASP A 60 20.06 29.40 0.87
N THR A 61 19.56 30.32 1.68
CA THR A 61 18.30 30.20 2.42
C THR A 61 17.07 30.19 1.51
N ARG A 62 17.20 30.56 0.23
CA ARG A 62 16.11 30.47 -0.75
C ARG A 62 15.60 29.05 -0.97
N PHE A 63 16.41 28.02 -0.67
CA PHE A 63 16.02 26.61 -0.77
C PHE A 63 15.50 26.03 0.56
N TRP A 64 15.40 26.84 1.61
CA TRP A 64 15.11 26.34 2.96
C TRP A 64 13.62 26.26 3.27
N GLN A 65 12.72 26.60 2.35
CA GLN A 65 11.29 26.37 2.57
C GLN A 65 10.96 24.88 2.38
N LEU A 66 10.07 24.34 3.21
CA LEU A 66 9.60 22.96 3.04
C LEU A 66 8.75 22.82 1.77
N ALA A 67 7.89 23.80 1.52
CA ALA A 67 7.08 23.88 0.31
C ALA A 67 7.94 23.79 -0.96
N GLY A 68 7.56 22.88 -1.85
CA GLY A 68 8.26 22.63 -3.12
C GLY A 68 9.53 21.81 -3.02
N ASN A 69 10.15 21.70 -1.84
CA ASN A 69 11.35 20.88 -1.61
C ASN A 69 11.03 19.48 -1.06
N LEU A 70 9.90 19.33 -0.38
CA LEU A 70 9.40 18.04 0.11
C LEU A 70 8.28 17.48 -0.75
N LYS A 71 8.39 16.17 -1.04
CA LYS A 71 7.35 15.37 -1.68
C LYS A 71 6.92 14.24 -0.75
N LEU A 72 5.70 13.75 -0.95
CA LEU A 72 5.21 12.56 -0.24
C LEU A 72 6.20 11.41 -0.40
N GLU A 73 6.37 10.62 0.66
CA GLU A 73 7.27 9.46 0.75
C GLU A 73 8.77 9.79 0.77
N ASP A 74 9.14 11.07 0.70
CA ASP A 74 10.54 11.46 0.79
C ASP A 74 11.15 10.98 2.11
N LYS A 75 12.24 10.24 1.99
CA LYS A 75 13.08 9.79 3.11
C LYS A 75 14.28 10.70 3.20
N LEU A 76 14.31 11.50 4.26
CA LEU A 76 15.40 12.39 4.56
C LEU A 76 16.28 11.81 5.66
N LEU A 77 17.58 12.05 5.55
CA LEU A 77 18.51 11.93 6.65
C LEU A 77 18.80 13.33 7.17
N TYR A 78 18.32 13.60 8.37
CA TYR A 78 18.64 14.80 9.12
C TYR A 78 19.86 14.53 9.99
N THR A 79 20.96 15.23 9.72
CA THR A 79 22.16 15.16 10.54
C THR A 79 22.35 16.46 11.30
N VAL A 80 22.58 16.37 12.60
CA VAL A 80 22.81 17.54 13.47
C VAL A 80 23.99 17.26 14.40
N SER A 81 24.80 18.27 14.71
CA SER A 81 26.01 18.15 15.54
C SER A 81 26.03 19.16 16.68
N ASP A 82 26.47 18.73 17.86
CA ASP A 82 26.71 19.59 19.03
C ASP A 82 28.20 19.88 19.28
N ASN A 83 29.05 19.73 18.25
CA ASN A 83 30.53 19.72 18.27
C ASN A 83 31.18 18.53 18.97
N LYS A 84 30.43 17.72 19.74
CA LYS A 84 30.95 16.53 20.42
C LYS A 84 30.43 15.24 19.81
N ARG A 85 29.22 15.27 19.26
CA ARG A 85 28.52 14.12 18.70
C ARG A 85 27.73 14.53 17.47
N ILE A 86 27.66 13.61 16.52
CA ILE A 86 26.79 13.71 15.34
C ILE A 86 25.59 12.81 15.59
N TYR A 87 24.40 13.38 15.37
CA TYR A 87 23.12 12.73 15.47
C TYR A 87 22.59 12.52 14.06
N SER A 88 22.10 11.31 13.78
CA SER A 88 21.53 10.93 12.47
C SER A 88 20.10 10.49 12.69
N ILE A 89 19.16 11.30 12.22
CA ILE A 89 17.73 11.14 12.47
C ILE A 89 17.06 10.95 11.12
N LYS A 90 16.25 9.89 11.01
CA LYS A 90 15.50 9.63 9.78
C LYS A 90 14.19 10.40 9.85
N VAL A 91 13.89 11.18 8.82
CA VAL A 91 12.63 11.92 8.67
C VAL A 91 11.93 11.41 7.42
N ILE A 92 10.65 11.09 7.53
CA ILE A 92 9.85 10.59 6.41
C ILE A 92 8.67 11.53 6.23
N VAL A 93 8.47 12.02 5.01
CA VAL A 93 7.22 12.73 4.65
C VAL A 93 6.12 11.69 4.51
N TRP A 94 5.31 11.58 5.55
CA TRP A 94 4.33 10.50 5.72
C TRP A 94 2.99 10.82 5.05
N ASP A 95 2.52 12.07 5.15
CA ASP A 95 1.26 12.50 4.54
C ASP A 95 1.29 13.99 4.18
N TYR A 96 0.32 14.43 3.37
CA TYR A 96 0.07 15.84 3.06
C TYR A 96 -1.37 16.20 3.39
N ILE A 97 -1.52 17.09 4.38
CA ILE A 97 -2.81 17.51 4.90
C ILE A 97 -3.19 18.83 4.22
N ILE A 98 -4.25 18.78 3.41
CA ILE A 98 -4.82 19.97 2.78
C ILE A 98 -5.93 20.49 3.68
N GLU A 99 -5.71 21.64 4.31
CA GLU A 99 -6.78 22.34 5.02
C GLU A 99 -7.67 23.08 4.01
N SER A 100 -8.72 22.38 3.57
CA SER A 100 -9.74 22.89 2.67
C SER A 100 -10.92 23.49 3.44
N ASP A 101 -11.54 24.55 2.93
CA ASP A 101 -12.80 25.07 3.47
C ASP A 101 -13.94 24.13 3.06
N ASN A 102 -15.06 24.21 3.77
CA ASN A 102 -16.23 23.39 3.51
C ASN A 102 -16.72 23.52 2.06
N LYS A 103 -16.57 24.70 1.42
CA LYS A 103 -16.99 24.92 0.03
C LYS A 103 -16.11 24.18 -0.98
N THR A 104 -14.81 24.16 -0.76
CA THR A 104 -13.86 23.44 -1.62
C THR A 104 -13.97 21.93 -1.42
N MET A 105 -14.20 21.47 -0.17
CA MET A 105 -14.56 20.09 0.12
C MET A 105 -15.89 19.69 -0.53
N GLU A 106 -16.92 20.54 -0.48
CA GLU A 106 -18.21 20.27 -1.13
C GLU A 106 -18.07 20.15 -2.64
N LYS A 107 -17.27 21.03 -3.29
CA LYS A 107 -16.97 20.92 -4.73
C LYS A 107 -16.17 19.66 -5.05
N PHE A 108 -15.18 19.31 -4.23
CA PHE A 108 -14.42 18.07 -4.38
C PHE A 108 -15.34 16.84 -4.22
N ILE A 109 -16.23 16.85 -3.22
CA ILE A 109 -17.23 15.80 -3.01
C ILE A 109 -18.20 15.73 -4.19
N GLN A 110 -18.64 16.86 -4.75
CA GLN A 110 -19.49 16.88 -5.96
C GLN A 110 -18.76 16.35 -7.19
N MET A 111 -17.48 16.70 -7.38
CA MET A 111 -16.62 16.13 -8.43
C MET A 111 -16.38 14.62 -8.20
N ALA A 112 -16.13 14.19 -6.98
CA ALA A 112 -15.98 12.78 -6.60
C ALA A 112 -17.28 12.00 -6.82
N LYS A 113 -18.45 12.60 -6.52
CA LYS A 113 -19.77 12.05 -6.87
C LYS A 113 -20.02 11.98 -8.38
N HIS A 114 -19.47 12.92 -9.16
CA HIS A 114 -19.45 12.80 -10.62
C HIS A 114 -18.50 11.71 -11.11
N LEU A 115 -17.38 11.47 -10.43
CA LEU A 115 -16.51 10.31 -10.65
C LEU A 115 -17.18 8.99 -10.23
N GLU A 116 -18.07 8.98 -9.23
CA GLU A 116 -18.92 7.81 -8.91
C GLU A 116 -19.85 7.40 -10.07
N ALA A 117 -20.12 8.29 -11.03
CA ALA A 117 -20.86 7.94 -12.25
C ALA A 117 -20.02 7.06 -13.22
N ILE A 118 -18.70 6.93 -12.97
CA ILE A 118 -17.77 6.03 -13.66
C ILE A 118 -17.48 4.79 -12.78
N LYS A 119 -18.43 4.37 -11.92
CA LYS A 119 -18.39 3.04 -11.32
C LYS A 119 -18.39 2.00 -12.46
N PRO A 120 -17.54 0.94 -12.42
CA PRO A 120 -17.69 -0.16 -13.36
C PRO A 120 -19.11 -0.69 -13.26
N LYS A 121 -19.79 -0.78 -14.40
CA LYS A 121 -21.14 -1.31 -14.48
C LYS A 121 -21.07 -2.79 -14.10
N GLN A 122 -21.36 -3.12 -12.85
CA GLN A 122 -21.74 -4.48 -12.50
C GLN A 122 -23.00 -4.81 -13.31
N LYS A 123 -22.82 -5.54 -14.41
CA LYS A 123 -23.92 -5.93 -15.31
C LYS A 123 -24.84 -6.97 -14.67
N TYR A 124 -24.36 -7.67 -13.65
CA TYR A 124 -25.05 -8.79 -13.01
C TYR A 124 -25.01 -8.67 -11.48
N TYR A 125 -26.20 -8.62 -10.87
CA TYR A 125 -26.36 -8.64 -9.43
C TYR A 125 -26.38 -10.08 -8.93
N LEU A 126 -25.56 -10.38 -7.91
CA LEU A 126 -25.62 -11.65 -7.19
C LEU A 126 -26.85 -11.70 -6.30
N SER A 127 -27.33 -12.92 -6.02
CA SER A 127 -28.27 -13.10 -4.91
C SER A 127 -27.54 -12.86 -3.58
N VAL A 128 -28.27 -12.42 -2.55
CA VAL A 128 -27.72 -12.19 -1.20
C VAL A 128 -26.90 -13.38 -0.70
N LYS A 129 -27.37 -14.61 -0.94
CA LYS A 129 -26.64 -15.83 -0.55
C LYS A 129 -25.29 -15.97 -1.26
N LYS A 130 -25.22 -15.69 -2.57
CA LYS A 130 -23.97 -15.76 -3.34
C LYS A 130 -23.02 -14.62 -2.98
N GLN A 131 -23.57 -13.43 -2.73
CA GLN A 131 -22.79 -12.28 -2.26
C GLN A 131 -22.13 -12.59 -0.91
N ASN A 132 -22.90 -13.01 0.09
CA ASN A 132 -22.36 -13.36 1.42
C ASN A 132 -21.29 -14.45 1.35
N PHE A 133 -21.43 -15.39 0.41
CA PHE A 133 -20.49 -16.49 0.23
C PHE A 133 -19.13 -16.01 -0.27
N ILE A 134 -19.12 -15.09 -1.25
CA ILE A 134 -17.89 -14.56 -1.84
C ILE A 134 -17.25 -13.52 -0.93
N ASP A 135 -18.06 -12.68 -0.29
CA ASP A 135 -17.58 -11.73 0.70
C ASP A 135 -16.84 -12.44 1.84
N LYS A 136 -17.31 -13.61 2.26
CA LYS A 136 -16.62 -14.43 3.26
C LYS A 136 -15.25 -14.91 2.74
N ALA A 137 -15.18 -15.48 1.54
CA ALA A 137 -13.90 -15.97 0.98
C ALA A 137 -12.87 -14.85 0.80
N LEU A 138 -13.32 -13.68 0.35
CA LEU A 138 -12.51 -12.47 0.26
C LEU A 138 -12.00 -12.03 1.64
N TYR A 139 -12.88 -12.01 2.64
CA TYR A 139 -12.52 -11.61 4.00
C TYR A 139 -11.55 -12.59 4.66
N ASP A 140 -11.76 -13.90 4.50
CA ASP A 140 -10.88 -14.94 5.03
C ASP A 140 -9.48 -14.82 4.40
N CYS A 141 -9.39 -14.59 3.08
CA CYS A 141 -8.12 -14.36 2.39
C CYS A 141 -7.40 -13.10 2.91
N TYR A 142 -8.14 -12.00 3.07
CA TYR A 142 -7.61 -10.76 3.63
C TYR A 142 -7.10 -10.93 5.06
N GLY A 143 -7.83 -11.67 5.90
CA GLY A 143 -7.43 -11.97 7.27
C GLY A 143 -6.06 -12.66 7.33
N VAL A 144 -5.86 -13.68 6.48
CA VAL A 144 -4.56 -14.37 6.39
C VAL A 144 -3.47 -13.43 5.91
N LEU A 145 -3.71 -12.64 4.85
CA LEU A 145 -2.72 -11.69 4.32
C LEU A 145 -2.29 -10.66 5.37
N LYS A 146 -3.23 -10.17 6.17
CA LYS A 146 -2.98 -9.18 7.24
C LYS A 146 -2.06 -9.72 8.34
N ASP A 147 -2.11 -11.03 8.58
CA ASP A 147 -1.34 -11.69 9.64
C ASP A 147 0.05 -12.11 9.17
N LEU A 148 0.30 -12.11 7.85
CA LEU A 148 1.60 -12.39 7.25
C LEU A 148 2.42 -11.10 7.16
N ASP A 149 3.55 -11.04 7.87
CA ASP A 149 4.47 -9.88 7.85
C ASP A 149 5.44 -9.98 6.65
N PHE A 150 4.99 -9.53 5.48
CA PHE A 150 5.80 -9.52 4.26
C PHE A 150 5.78 -8.16 3.57
N SER A 151 6.77 -7.93 2.69
CA SER A 151 6.78 -6.76 1.81
C SER A 151 7.38 -7.09 0.46
N GLY A 152 6.86 -6.49 -0.62
CA GLY A 152 7.35 -6.70 -1.98
C GLY A 152 6.33 -7.36 -2.91
N ILE A 153 6.85 -7.94 -3.99
CA ILE A 153 6.11 -8.58 -5.08
C ILE A 153 6.48 -10.06 -5.10
N TYR A 154 5.47 -10.94 -5.03
CA TYR A 154 5.64 -12.38 -4.98
C TYR A 154 4.82 -13.04 -6.08
N ASN A 155 5.41 -14.00 -6.77
CA ASN A 155 4.77 -14.71 -7.86
C ASN A 155 4.59 -16.19 -7.50
N PHE A 156 3.37 -16.67 -7.64
CA PHE A 156 2.98 -18.05 -7.37
C PHE A 156 2.45 -18.69 -8.65
N HIS A 157 2.88 -19.92 -8.92
CA HIS A 157 2.30 -20.75 -9.96
C HIS A 157 1.49 -21.86 -9.31
N LEU A 158 0.18 -21.74 -9.40
CA LEU A 158 -0.76 -22.71 -8.86
C LEU A 158 -1.00 -23.80 -9.89
N LEU A 159 -0.72 -25.05 -9.51
CA LEU A 159 -1.01 -26.24 -10.28
C LEU A 159 -2.15 -27.04 -9.62
N LYS A 160 -2.90 -27.78 -10.41
CA LYS A 160 -3.87 -28.77 -9.94
C LYS A 160 -3.57 -30.11 -10.61
N ASN A 161 -3.06 -31.07 -9.84
CA ASN A 161 -2.61 -32.36 -10.34
C ASN A 161 -1.56 -32.23 -11.46
N ASN A 162 -0.54 -31.40 -11.24
CA ASN A 162 0.50 -30.99 -12.19
C ASN A 162 0.04 -30.21 -13.44
N GLU A 163 -1.26 -29.93 -13.58
CA GLU A 163 -1.78 -29.09 -14.66
C GLU A 163 -1.84 -27.63 -14.23
N ASN A 164 -1.57 -26.70 -15.15
CA ASN A 164 -1.66 -25.27 -14.86
C ASN A 164 -3.08 -24.90 -14.39
N TYR A 165 -3.19 -24.36 -13.18
CA TYR A 165 -4.45 -23.90 -12.62
C TYR A 165 -4.59 -22.38 -12.67
N SER A 166 -3.58 -21.65 -12.20
CA SER A 166 -3.54 -20.19 -12.28
C SER A 166 -2.13 -19.66 -11.96
N VAL A 167 -1.82 -18.46 -12.43
CA VAL A 167 -0.63 -17.73 -12.00
C VAL A 167 -1.09 -16.52 -11.18
N VAL A 168 -0.42 -16.28 -10.05
CA VAL A 168 -0.79 -15.21 -9.11
C VAL A 168 0.41 -14.32 -8.85
N LYS A 169 0.21 -13.01 -8.92
CA LYS A 169 1.17 -11.99 -8.46
C LYS A 169 0.54 -11.28 -7.26
N LEU A 170 1.14 -11.47 -6.09
CA LEU A 170 0.77 -10.83 -4.83
C LEU A 170 1.70 -9.64 -4.59
N ILE A 171 1.11 -8.49 -4.30
CA ILE A 171 1.85 -7.26 -4.02
C ILE A 171 1.34 -6.68 -2.71
N TYR A 172 2.26 -6.29 -1.83
CA TYR A 172 1.92 -5.45 -0.68
C TYR A 172 2.55 -4.05 -0.84
N TYR A 173 1.66 -3.05 -0.94
CA TYR A 173 2.01 -1.64 -0.99
C TYR A 173 1.99 -1.09 0.44
N ILE A 174 3.15 -1.12 1.11
CA ILE A 174 3.31 -0.63 2.49
C ILE A 174 2.76 0.81 2.67
N LEU A 175 2.89 1.65 1.64
CA LEU A 175 2.54 3.08 1.71
C LEU A 175 1.03 3.31 1.61
N ASP A 176 0.36 2.51 0.77
CA ASP A 176 -1.09 2.54 0.62
C ASP A 176 -1.81 1.63 1.62
N ASP A 177 -1.05 0.88 2.44
CA ASP A 177 -1.52 -0.19 3.32
C ASP A 177 -2.53 -1.11 2.61
N LYS A 178 -2.10 -1.57 1.43
CA LYS A 178 -2.94 -2.24 0.44
C LYS A 178 -2.29 -3.50 -0.10
N TYR A 179 -3.08 -4.55 -0.25
CA TYR A 179 -2.71 -5.79 -0.93
C TYR A 179 -3.35 -5.84 -2.31
N GLU A 180 -2.60 -6.26 -3.32
CA GLU A 180 -3.15 -6.63 -4.63
C GLU A 180 -2.85 -8.09 -4.94
N LEU A 181 -3.89 -8.83 -5.32
CA LEU A 181 -3.80 -10.14 -5.95
C LEU A 181 -4.16 -10.00 -7.41
N TRP A 182 -3.14 -10.12 -8.26
CA TRP A 182 -3.29 -10.20 -9.70
C TRP A 182 -3.36 -11.68 -10.08
N ILE A 183 -4.42 -12.06 -10.76
CA ILE A 183 -4.72 -13.45 -11.12
C ILE A 183 -4.70 -13.54 -12.64
N TYR A 184 -3.87 -14.42 -13.17
CA TYR A 184 -3.72 -14.70 -14.60
C TYR A 184 -4.15 -16.14 -14.89
N ASN A 185 -4.58 -16.40 -16.13
CA ASN A 185 -4.92 -17.77 -16.55
C ASN A 185 -3.66 -18.62 -16.77
N ASN A 186 -2.57 -18.00 -17.21
CA ASN A 186 -1.33 -18.67 -17.56
C ASN A 186 -0.10 -17.74 -17.39
N LEU A 187 1.09 -18.26 -17.70
CA LEU A 187 2.35 -17.53 -17.57
C LEU A 187 2.50 -16.44 -18.65
N ASP A 188 2.03 -16.68 -19.88
CA ASP A 188 2.10 -15.72 -20.99
C ASP A 188 1.25 -14.47 -20.70
N ASP A 189 0.05 -14.66 -20.15
CA ASP A 189 -0.84 -13.59 -19.68
C ASP A 189 -0.11 -12.71 -18.65
N LYS A 190 0.63 -13.32 -17.72
CA LYS A 190 1.43 -12.59 -16.71
C LYS A 190 2.57 -11.81 -17.34
N GLU A 191 3.29 -12.38 -18.32
CA GLU A 191 4.39 -11.68 -19.00
C GLU A 191 3.90 -10.40 -19.70
N ASN A 192 2.64 -10.39 -20.13
CA ASN A 192 1.98 -9.24 -20.75
C ASN A 192 1.21 -8.35 -19.74
N ASP A 193 1.25 -8.67 -18.44
CA ASP A 193 0.45 -8.03 -17.36
C ASP A 193 -1.07 -7.99 -17.68
N ASP A 194 -1.55 -8.99 -18.44
CA ASP A 194 -2.95 -9.17 -18.86
C ASP A 194 -3.69 -10.04 -17.84
N TYR A 195 -4.05 -9.44 -16.70
CA TYR A 195 -4.74 -10.15 -15.64
C TYR A 195 -6.15 -10.58 -16.07
N GLU A 196 -6.58 -11.74 -15.60
CA GLU A 196 -8.00 -12.15 -15.67
C GLU A 196 -8.79 -11.44 -14.55
N TYR A 197 -8.24 -11.43 -13.33
CA TYR A 197 -8.80 -10.73 -12.18
C TYR A 197 -7.74 -9.94 -11.41
N LEU A 198 -8.11 -8.74 -10.97
CA LEU A 198 -7.38 -7.95 -9.99
C LEU A 198 -8.24 -7.82 -8.73
N ILE A 199 -7.73 -8.29 -7.61
CA ILE A 199 -8.38 -8.16 -6.29
C ILE A 199 -7.54 -7.23 -5.43
N THR A 200 -8.16 -6.23 -4.84
CA THR A 200 -7.52 -5.23 -4.00
C THR A 200 -8.11 -5.26 -2.60
N PHE A 201 -7.26 -5.30 -1.57
CA PHE A 201 -7.64 -5.24 -0.16
C PHE A 201 -6.99 -4.04 0.51
N TYR A 202 -7.78 -3.13 1.06
CA TYR A 202 -7.31 -1.99 1.84
C TYR A 202 -7.43 -2.28 3.35
N ARG A 203 -6.44 -1.85 4.14
CA ARG A 203 -6.44 -2.16 5.57
C ARG A 203 -7.42 -1.34 6.41
N GLU A 204 -7.73 -0.12 5.99
CA GLU A 204 -8.68 0.82 6.64
C GLU A 204 -9.50 1.60 5.59
N ASP A 205 -10.43 2.47 6.04
CA ASP A 205 -11.48 3.20 5.31
C ASP A 205 -11.06 4.09 4.11
N ARG A 206 -9.84 3.94 3.59
CA ARG A 206 -9.30 4.67 2.44
C ARG A 206 -9.63 3.92 1.15
N ALA A 207 -10.83 4.09 0.64
CA ALA A 207 -11.22 3.54 -0.67
C ALA A 207 -11.14 4.61 -1.77
N TYR A 208 -10.21 4.45 -2.72
CA TYR A 208 -10.21 5.14 -4.01
C TYR A 208 -10.49 4.10 -5.11
N PHE A 209 -11.55 4.28 -5.91
CA PHE A 209 -12.28 3.17 -6.55
C PHE A 209 -11.97 2.88 -8.04
N LYS A 210 -11.83 1.57 -8.37
CA LYS A 210 -12.31 0.87 -9.58
C LYS A 210 -12.60 -0.63 -9.24
N GLY A 211 -13.85 -1.13 -9.31
CA GLY A 211 -14.20 -2.57 -9.18
C GLY A 211 -15.55 -2.91 -8.50
N TYR A 212 -15.92 -4.20 -8.42
CA TYR A 212 -16.97 -4.72 -7.51
C TYR A 212 -16.55 -4.48 -6.08
N GLN A 213 -17.43 -3.86 -5.28
CA GLN A 213 -17.21 -3.62 -3.85
C GLN A 213 -17.96 -4.71 -3.08
N GLY A 214 -17.23 -5.53 -2.31
CA GLY A 214 -17.86 -6.47 -1.38
C GLY A 214 -18.67 -5.75 -0.31
N SER A 215 -19.40 -6.49 0.54
CA SER A 215 -20.07 -5.89 1.71
C SER A 215 -19.11 -5.12 2.63
N HIS A 216 -17.83 -5.51 2.61
CA HIS A 216 -16.73 -4.78 3.23
C HIS A 216 -16.19 -3.73 2.24
N ARG A 217 -16.30 -2.45 2.61
CA ARG A 217 -16.05 -1.30 1.72
C ARG A 217 -14.61 -1.17 1.22
N ASN A 218 -13.71 -1.99 1.73
CA ASN A 218 -12.27 -1.98 1.52
C ASN A 218 -11.78 -3.13 0.63
N ILE A 219 -12.67 -4.00 0.11
CA ILE A 219 -12.29 -5.11 -0.78
C ILE A 219 -12.92 -4.92 -2.16
N PHE A 220 -12.07 -5.00 -3.19
CA PHE A 220 -12.43 -4.76 -4.58
C PHE A 220 -12.04 -5.90 -5.50
N VAL A 221 -12.93 -6.27 -6.42
CA VAL A 221 -12.64 -7.25 -7.49
C VAL A 221 -12.87 -6.61 -8.85
N LEU A 222 -11.91 -6.72 -9.75
CA LEU A 222 -11.98 -6.21 -11.11
C LEU A 222 -11.65 -7.35 -12.09
N HIS A 223 -12.55 -7.66 -13.01
CA HIS A 223 -12.25 -8.54 -14.15
C HIS A 223 -11.59 -7.73 -15.28
N ARG A 224 -10.81 -8.38 -16.13
CA ARG A 224 -10.07 -7.75 -17.25
C ARG A 224 -10.93 -6.81 -18.12
N ASP A 225 -12.17 -7.20 -18.39
CA ASP A 225 -13.12 -6.43 -19.22
C ASP A 225 -13.85 -5.32 -18.43
N ASN A 226 -13.41 -5.02 -17.19
CA ASN A 226 -14.06 -4.11 -16.24
C ASN A 226 -15.53 -4.48 -15.92
N THR A 227 -15.93 -5.73 -16.16
CA THR A 227 -17.27 -6.24 -15.85
C THR A 227 -17.19 -7.64 -15.26
N LEU A 228 -17.88 -7.87 -14.14
CA LEU A 228 -18.01 -9.19 -13.51
C LEU A 228 -19.36 -9.83 -13.83
N LYS A 229 -19.33 -11.11 -14.23
CA LYS A 229 -20.46 -11.99 -14.50
C LYS A 229 -20.63 -13.01 -13.38
N ASN A 230 -21.79 -13.67 -13.35
CA ASN A 230 -22.10 -14.70 -12.35
C ASN A 230 -21.14 -15.90 -12.35
N SER A 231 -20.58 -16.27 -13.51
CA SER A 231 -19.58 -17.35 -13.65
C SER A 231 -18.24 -17.00 -13.00
N ASP A 232 -17.86 -15.75 -13.12
CA ASP A 232 -16.54 -15.25 -12.72
C ASP A 232 -16.34 -15.37 -11.21
N PHE A 233 -17.43 -15.19 -10.49
CA PHE A 233 -17.53 -15.32 -9.05
C PHE A 233 -17.22 -16.73 -8.51
N GLU A 234 -17.56 -17.79 -9.26
CA GLU A 234 -17.19 -19.16 -8.90
C GLU A 234 -15.68 -19.40 -9.08
N ASN A 235 -15.11 -18.85 -10.17
CA ASN A 235 -13.68 -18.91 -10.43
C ASN A 235 -12.89 -18.15 -9.35
N VAL A 236 -13.30 -16.90 -9.06
CA VAL A 236 -12.71 -16.07 -8.01
C VAL A 236 -12.77 -16.78 -6.66
N PHE A 237 -13.92 -17.37 -6.30
CA PHE A 237 -14.06 -18.13 -5.05
C PHE A 237 -13.09 -19.32 -4.98
N ASN A 238 -13.02 -20.13 -6.05
CA ASN A 238 -12.16 -21.30 -6.09
C ASN A 238 -10.68 -20.91 -5.98
N ILE A 239 -10.25 -19.87 -6.70
CA ILE A 239 -8.87 -19.37 -6.67
C ILE A 239 -8.54 -18.80 -5.29
N LEU A 240 -9.41 -17.98 -4.69
CA LEU A 240 -9.20 -17.41 -3.36
C LEU A 240 -9.02 -18.49 -2.29
N ASN A 241 -9.86 -19.53 -2.27
CA ASN A 241 -9.70 -20.60 -1.29
C ASN A 241 -8.35 -21.32 -1.42
N ARG A 242 -7.87 -21.48 -2.66
CA ARG A 242 -6.59 -22.13 -2.96
C ARG A 242 -5.41 -21.26 -2.53
N ILE A 243 -5.47 -19.97 -2.81
CA ILE A 243 -4.50 -18.98 -2.32
C ILE A 243 -4.49 -18.97 -0.79
N THR A 244 -5.66 -18.83 -0.14
CA THR A 244 -5.77 -18.82 1.33
C THR A 244 -5.24 -20.11 1.95
N TYR A 245 -5.51 -21.27 1.34
CA TYR A 245 -4.97 -22.54 1.81
C TYR A 245 -3.43 -22.58 1.67
N MET A 246 -2.87 -22.16 0.55
CA MET A 246 -1.42 -22.09 0.36
C MET A 246 -0.78 -21.15 1.39
N LEU A 247 -1.35 -19.95 1.58
CA LEU A 247 -0.85 -18.94 2.52
C LEU A 247 -0.89 -19.41 3.99
N THR A 248 -1.81 -20.31 4.34
CA THR A 248 -1.92 -20.85 5.71
C THR A 248 -1.10 -22.12 5.94
N THR A 249 -0.76 -22.86 4.89
CA THR A 249 -0.12 -24.19 5.02
C THR A 249 1.37 -24.19 4.69
N VAL A 250 1.83 -23.26 3.86
CA VAL A 250 3.25 -23.13 3.51
C VAL A 250 3.90 -22.16 4.49
N ASP A 251 5.11 -22.51 4.95
CA ASP A 251 5.93 -21.66 5.81
C ASP A 251 6.16 -20.27 5.16
N SER A 252 5.99 -19.19 5.94
CA SER A 252 6.17 -17.81 5.47
C SER A 252 7.57 -17.57 4.90
N ASP A 253 8.60 -18.19 5.48
CA ASP A 253 9.99 -18.04 5.01
C ASP A 253 10.18 -18.67 3.61
N ILE A 254 9.34 -19.63 3.24
CA ILE A 254 9.32 -20.26 1.92
C ILE A 254 8.44 -19.45 0.97
N LEU A 255 7.25 -19.02 1.42
CA LEU A 255 6.32 -18.19 0.64
C LEU A 255 6.99 -16.91 0.15
N PHE A 256 7.76 -16.27 1.02
CA PHE A 256 8.34 -14.95 0.79
C PHE A 256 9.86 -14.98 0.60
N LYS A 257 10.43 -16.15 0.31
CA LYS A 257 11.82 -16.23 -0.14
C LYS A 257 11.95 -15.49 -1.47
N ASN A 258 13.10 -14.86 -1.69
CA ASN A 258 13.45 -14.31 -3.00
C ASN A 258 13.58 -15.47 -4.00
N HIS A 259 12.49 -15.78 -4.71
CA HIS A 259 12.47 -16.73 -5.81
C HIS A 259 12.82 -15.97 -7.09
N GLU A 260 13.80 -16.44 -7.86
CA GLU A 260 14.20 -15.77 -9.11
C GLU A 260 13.04 -15.68 -10.12
N ASN A 261 12.06 -16.59 -10.05
CA ASN A 261 10.93 -16.63 -10.99
C ASN A 261 9.57 -16.84 -10.29
N PHE A 262 9.32 -18.01 -9.69
CA PHE A 262 8.02 -18.38 -9.10
C PHE A 262 8.16 -19.41 -7.97
N LEU A 263 7.29 -19.34 -6.96
CA LEU A 263 7.00 -20.51 -6.12
C LEU A 263 5.91 -21.35 -6.80
N VAL A 264 6.22 -22.61 -7.11
CA VAL A 264 5.25 -23.55 -7.70
C VAL A 264 4.55 -24.31 -6.57
N TYR A 265 3.22 -24.29 -6.57
CA TYR A 265 2.40 -24.98 -5.59
C TYR A 265 1.36 -25.85 -6.29
N ASP A 266 1.40 -27.17 -6.08
CA ASP A 266 0.43 -28.11 -6.66
C ASP A 266 -0.60 -28.58 -5.62
N PHE A 267 -1.88 -28.32 -5.90
CA PHE A 267 -2.98 -28.87 -5.14
C PHE A 267 -3.25 -30.30 -5.65
N VAL A 268 -2.72 -31.29 -4.94
CA VAL A 268 -3.17 -32.67 -5.12
C VAL A 268 -4.60 -32.74 -4.59
N THR A 269 -5.58 -33.04 -5.44
CA THR A 269 -6.90 -33.43 -4.95
C THR A 269 -6.70 -34.65 -4.06
N GLU A 270 -6.92 -34.52 -2.75
CA GLU A 270 -7.02 -35.67 -1.85
C GLU A 270 -7.86 -36.73 -2.58
N GLN A 271 -7.21 -37.86 -2.86
CA GLN A 271 -7.93 -39.05 -3.25
C GLN A 271 -8.96 -39.28 -2.15
N VAL A 272 -10.23 -39.26 -2.54
CA VAL A 272 -11.30 -39.85 -1.76
C VAL A 272 -10.83 -41.27 -1.42
N LEU A 273 -10.31 -41.47 -0.20
CA LEU A 273 -10.27 -42.78 0.40
C LEU A 273 -11.74 -43.19 0.52
N LYS A 274 -12.14 -44.09 -0.37
CA LYS A 274 -13.45 -44.76 -0.36
C LYS A 274 -13.72 -45.41 0.98
#